data_AF-A0A2S0Q428-F1
#
_entry.id   AF-A0A2S0Q428-F1
#
_cell.length_a   1.000
_cell.length_b   1.000
_cell.length_c   1.000
_cell.angle_alpha   90.00
_cell.angle_beta   90.00
_cell.angle_gamma   90.00
#
_symmetry.space_group_name_H-M   'P 1'
#
loop_
_entity.id
_entity.type
_entity.pdbx_description
1 polymer ?
#
loop_
_entity_poly.entity_id
_entity_poly.type
_entity_poly.pdbx_seq_one_letter_code
_entity_poly.pdbx_strand_id
1 'polypeptide(L)' 'MEELPIIQKTYDLIKWYIPILTRLPRIHKFTLGDRMTNQLYDLLEGLLTARDRQEKLSVLEPLHKTYSNLPI' A
#
# COMPACT_ATOMS: atom_id res chain seq x y z
N MET A 1 -11.50 12.29 6.17
CA MET A 1 -10.29 11.68 5.60
C MET A 1 -10.64 10.23 5.34
N GLU A 2 -11.08 9.92 4.11
CA GLU A 2 -11.27 8.52 3.73
C GLU A 2 -9.88 7.92 3.57
N GLU A 3 -9.39 7.27 4.62
CA GLU A 3 -8.26 6.36 4.52
C GLU A 3 -8.52 5.45 3.33
N LEU A 4 -7.63 5.47 2.33
CA LEU A 4 -7.73 4.68 1.11
C LEU A 4 -8.20 3.25 1.45
N PRO A 5 -9.48 2.91 1.24
CA PRO A 5 -10.05 1.67 1.74
C PRO A 5 -9.37 0.44 1.11
N ILE A 6 -8.67 0.66 0.00
CA ILE A 6 -7.87 -0.33 -0.70
C ILE A 6 -6.62 -0.78 0.09
N ILE A 7 -5.99 0.10 0.88
CA ILE A 7 -4.83 -0.26 1.72
C ILE A 7 -5.29 -1.23 2.82
N GLN A 8 -6.37 -0.86 3.53
CA GLN A 8 -6.95 -1.70 4.58
C GLN A 8 -7.44 -3.04 4.02
N LYS A 9 -8.13 -3.03 2.87
CA LYS A 9 -8.60 -4.27 2.21
C LYS A 9 -7.44 -5.17 1.78
N THR A 10 -6.34 -4.60 1.28
CA THR A 10 -5.14 -5.38 0.91
C THR A 10 -4.48 -5.99 2.15
N TYR A 11 -4.40 -5.23 3.25
CA TYR A 11 -3.90 -5.74 4.52
C TYR A 11 -4.78 -6.87 5.09
N ASP A 12 -6.09 -6.71 5.07
CA ASP A 12 -7.04 -7.72 5.53
C ASP A 12 -6.95 -8.99 4.66
N LEU A 13 -6.75 -8.85 3.34
CA LEU A 13 -6.51 -9.96 2.43
C LEU A 13 -5.25 -10.74 2.80
N ILE A 14 -4.12 -10.05 3.06
CA ILE A 14 -2.87 -10.69 3.51
C ILE A 14 -3.11 -11.46 4.80
N LYS A 15 -3.78 -10.83 5.78
CA LYS A 15 -4.09 -11.45 7.08
C LYS A 15 -4.96 -12.69 6.94
N TRP A 16 -5.91 -12.69 6.02
CA TRP A 16 -6.76 -13.85 5.71
C TRP A 16 -6.01 -14.94 4.94
N TYR A 17 -5.05 -14.56 4.09
CA TYR A 17 -4.32 -15.48 3.23
C TYR A 17 -3.22 -16.29 3.95
N ILE A 18 -2.52 -15.67 4.91
CA ILE A 18 -1.48 -16.33 5.72
C ILE A 18 -1.94 -17.66 6.35
N PRO A 19 -3.10 -17.76 7.02
CA PRO A 19 -3.55 -19.03 7.61
C PRO A 19 -3.93 -20.10 6.58
N ILE A 20 -4.21 -19.73 5.33
CA ILE A 20 -4.45 -20.68 4.23
C ILE A 20 -3.11 -21.25 3.75
N LEU A 21 -2.11 -20.38 3.58
CA LEU A 21 -0.75 -20.81 3.25
C LEU A 21 -0.15 -21.73 4.30
N THR A 22 -0.43 -21.50 5.59
CA THR A 22 0.13 -22.35 6.64
C THR A 22 -0.40 -23.78 6.60
N ARG A 23 -1.61 -24.00 6.05
CA ARG A 23 -2.31 -25.29 5.92
C ARG A 23 -1.92 -26.09 4.68
N LEU A 24 -1.18 -25.52 3.72
CA LEU A 24 -0.77 -26.23 2.51
C LEU A 24 0.36 -27.26 2.78
N PRO A 25 0.40 -28.39 2.04
CA PRO A 25 1.52 -29.33 2.08
C PRO A 25 2.84 -28.63 1.73
N ARG A 26 3.94 -28.96 2.42
CA ARG A 26 5.26 -28.28 2.31
C ARG A 26 5.74 -28.06 0.87
N ILE A 27 5.47 -29.01 -0.02
CA ILE A 27 5.86 -28.98 -1.44
C ILE A 27 5.21 -27.81 -2.21
N HIS A 28 3.93 -27.53 -1.98
CA HIS A 28 3.24 -26.43 -2.67
C HIS A 28 3.32 -25.11 -1.90
N LYS A 29 3.47 -25.19 -0.57
CA LYS A 29 3.57 -24.04 0.33
C LYS A 29 4.79 -23.17 0.05
N PHE A 30 5.94 -23.77 -0.27
CA PHE A 30 7.17 -23.02 -0.45
C PHE A 30 7.17 -22.19 -1.74
N THR A 31 6.88 -22.79 -2.90
CA THR A 31 7.00 -22.07 -4.17
C THR A 31 5.83 -21.14 -4.43
N LEU A 32 4.60 -21.60 -4.21
CA LEU A 32 3.40 -20.81 -4.49
C LEU A 32 3.13 -19.80 -3.37
N GLY A 33 3.28 -20.23 -2.12
CA GLY A 33 3.04 -19.38 -0.96
C GLY A 33 4.01 -18.21 -0.87
N ASP A 34 5.30 -18.45 -1.13
CA ASP A 34 6.31 -17.39 -1.11
C ASP A 34 6.06 -16.37 -2.23
N ARG A 35 5.82 -16.82 -3.48
CA ARG A 35 5.48 -15.92 -4.60
C ARG A 35 4.24 -15.08 -4.35
N MET A 36 3.16 -15.69 -3.85
CA MET A 36 1.92 -14.96 -3.59
C MET A 36 2.09 -13.98 -2.42
N THR A 37 2.81 -14.37 -1.37
CA THR A 37 3.08 -13.50 -0.21
C THR A 37 3.90 -12.29 -0.63
N ASN A 38 4.98 -12.49 -1.37
CA ASN A 38 5.84 -11.41 -1.85
C ASN A 38 5.05 -10.43 -2.73
N GLN A 39 4.26 -10.92 -3.70
CA GLN A 39 3.44 -10.03 -4.55
C GLN A 39 2.39 -9.24 -3.76
N LEU A 40 1.76 -9.85 -2.75
CA LEU A 40 0.78 -9.15 -1.92
C LEU A 40 1.43 -8.06 -1.06
N TYR A 41 2.62 -8.31 -0.52
CA TYR A 41 3.37 -7.30 0.22
C TYR A 41 3.89 -6.19 -0.68
N ASP A 42 4.40 -6.50 -1.87
CA ASP A 42 4.82 -5.51 -2.88
C ASP A 42 3.64 -4.59 -3.26
N LEU A 43 2.45 -5.17 -3.45
CA LEU A 43 1.23 -4.41 -3.71
C LEU A 43 0.88 -3.47 -2.55
N LEU A 44 0.92 -3.97 -1.32
CA LEU A 44 0.63 -3.15 -0.13
C LEU A 44 1.63 -1.99 0.01
N GLU A 45 2.92 -2.26 -0.18
CA GLU A 45 3.98 -1.25 -0.13
C GLU A 45 3.83 -0.20 -1.23
N GLY A 46 3.46 -0.62 -2.45
CA GLY A 46 3.15 0.28 -3.56
C GLY A 46 1.97 1.20 -3.24
N LEU A 47 0.91 0.68 -2.62
CA LEU A 47 -0.26 1.47 -2.21
C LEU A 47 0.09 2.47 -1.09
N LEU A 48 0.89 2.06 -0.10
CA LEU A 48 1.39 2.95 0.95
C LEU A 48 2.25 4.08 0.36
N THR A 49 3.16 3.75 -0.56
CA THR A 49 4.00 4.73 -1.25
C THR A 49 3.17 5.70 -2.08
N ALA A 50 2.13 5.22 -2.76
CA ALA A 50 1.23 6.07 -3.54
C ALA A 50 0.46 7.07 -2.65
N ARG A 51 -0.04 6.63 -1.49
CA ARG A 51 -0.66 7.50 -0.49
C ARG A 51 0.32 8.58 -0.03
N ASP A 52 1.52 8.20 0.39
CA ASP A 52 2.50 9.14 0.92
C ASP A 52 2.93 10.18 -0.14
N ARG A 53 2.97 9.80 -1.42
CA ARG A 53 3.20 10.73 -2.54
C ARG A 53 2.01 11.67 -2.76
N GLN A 54 0.78 11.16 -2.68
CA GLN A 54 -0.43 11.97 -2.80
C GLN A 54 -0.49 13.01 -1.67
N GLU A 55 -0.24 12.61 -0.43
CA GLU A 55 -0.23 13.52 0.71
C GLU A 55 0.85 14.60 0.58
N LYS A 56 2.06 14.24 0.12
CA LYS A 56 3.12 15.23 -0.14
C LYS A 56 2.70 16.27 -1.18
N LEU A 57 2.07 15.86 -2.28
CA LEU A 57 1.57 16.80 -3.28
C LEU A 57 0.48 17.71 -2.72
N SER A 58 -0.46 17.15 -1.94
CA SER A 58 -1.50 17.92 -1.27
C SER A 58 -0.96 18.92 -0.24
N VAL A 59 0.18 18.63 0.40
CA VAL A 59 0.85 19.55 1.33
C VAL A 59 1.64 20.64 0.59
N LEU A 60 2.19 20.34 -0.59
CA LEU A 60 3.02 21.27 -1.37
C LEU A 60 2.20 22.25 -2.23
N GLU A 61 1.02 21.86 -2.73
CA GLU A 61 0.14 22.73 -3.53
C GLU A 61 -0.26 24.05 -2.84
N PRO A 62 -0.70 24.05 -1.56
CA PRO A 62 -1.04 25.28 -0.84
C PRO A 62 0.14 26.21 -0.65
N LEU A 63 1.34 25.65 -0.41
CA LEU A 63 2.56 26.42 -0.23
C LEU A 63 2.94 27.12 -1.54
N HIS A 64 2.89 26.41 -2.67
CA HIS A 64 3.20 27.01 -3.98
C HIS A 64 2.25 28.18 -4.32
N LYS A 65 0.94 28.03 -4.06
CA LYS A 65 -0.04 29.12 -4.23
C LYS A 65 0.23 30.32 -3.31
N THR A 66 0.77 30.09 -2.13
CA THR A 66 1.08 31.15 -1.16
C THR A 66 2.27 31.97 -1.63
N TYR A 67 3.30 31.31 -2.19
CA TYR A 67 4.46 32.01 -2.77
C TYR A 67 4.18 32.66 -4.12
N SER A 68 3.22 32.17 -4.91
CA SER A 68 2.83 32.81 -6.19
C SER A 68 1.99 34.08 -6.02
N ASN A 69 1.38 34.29 -4.85
CA ASN A 69 0.51 35.44 -4.56
C ASN A 69 1.22 36.55 -3.75
N LEU A 70 2.52 36.42 -3.49
CA LEU A 70 3.32 37.48 -2.89
C LEU A 70 3.63 38.52 -3.98
N PRO A 71 3.17 39.79 -3.84
CA PRO A 71 3.56 40.85 -4.76
C PRO A 71 5.05 41.12 -4.55
N ILE A 72 5.80 41.03 -5.64
CA ILE A 72 7.20 41.50 -5.74
C ILE A 72 7.20 43.03 -5.61
#